data_AF-A0A438J536-F1
#
_entry.id   AF-A0A438J536-F1
#
_cell.length_a   1.000
_cell.length_b   1.000
_cell.length_c   1.000
_cell.angle_alpha   90.00
_cell.angle_beta   90.00
_cell.angle_gamma   90.00
#
_symmetry.space_group_name_H-M   'P 1'
#
loop_
_entity.id
_entity.type
_entity.pdbx_description
1 polymer ?
#
loop_
_entity_poly.entity_id
_entity_poly.type
_entity_poly.pdbx_seq_one_letter_code
_entity_poly.pdbx_strand_id
1 'polypeptide(L)'
;MNDADVSKQIQQMVRFIRQEAEEKANEISVSAEEEFNIEKLQLVEAEKKKIRQEYERKEKQVDIRKKIEYSMQLNASRIKVLQAQDDLVSSMKEAASKELLHVSHDHHVYKRLLRDLVVQVSIDSADLPKFYFGITLTSGSYCCSFGMIYKNISHCHVSFDIVLMSVTICVAEFTLKEPAVLLRCRKDDLHLVESILDSAKDEYAGKANVYPPEIIVDHQVYLPPAPSHHHAHGPFCSGGVVLASRDGKIVCENTLDARLDVVFRKKLPEIRKWLFGQVAA
;
A
#
# COMPACT_ATOMS: atom_id res chain seq x y z
N MET A 1 -124.31 -4.99 0.60
CA MET A 1 -123.00 -4.32 0.79
C MET A 1 -122.80 -3.40 -0.41
N ASN A 2 -122.28 -2.19 -0.20
CA ASN A 2 -122.25 -1.13 -1.22
C ASN A 2 -120.95 -1.21 -2.04
N ASP A 3 -121.06 -1.28 -3.36
CA ASP A 3 -119.93 -1.53 -4.28
C ASP A 3 -118.86 -0.42 -4.25
N ALA A 4 -119.29 0.81 -3.93
CA ALA A 4 -118.41 1.97 -3.75
C ALA A 4 -117.45 1.83 -2.56
N ASP A 5 -117.84 1.12 -1.50
CA ASP A 5 -116.99 0.92 -0.32
C ASP A 5 -115.95 -0.18 -0.56
N VAL A 6 -116.30 -1.19 -1.37
CA VAL A 6 -115.35 -2.20 -1.86
C VAL A 6 -114.28 -1.56 -2.76
N SER A 7 -114.68 -0.66 -3.67
CA SER A 7 -113.73 0.07 -4.52
C SER A 7 -112.75 0.94 -3.72
N LYS A 8 -113.21 1.60 -2.64
CA LYS A 8 -112.35 2.37 -1.73
C LYS A 8 -111.35 1.49 -0.98
N GLN A 9 -111.76 0.32 -0.49
CA GLN A 9 -110.85 -0.63 0.15
C GLN A 9 -109.78 -1.14 -0.82
N ILE A 10 -110.16 -1.45 -2.07
CA ILE A 10 -109.22 -1.86 -3.11
C ILE A 10 -108.21 -0.74 -3.41
N GLN A 11 -108.64 0.52 -3.54
CA GLN A 11 -107.72 1.65 -3.74
C GLN A 11 -106.76 1.86 -2.56
N GLN A 12 -107.24 1.66 -1.34
CA GLN A 12 -106.41 1.73 -0.14
C GLN A 12 -105.35 0.61 -0.12
N MET A 13 -105.73 -0.61 -0.50
CA MET A 13 -104.78 -1.71 -0.68
C MET A 13 -103.75 -1.41 -1.79
N VAL A 14 -104.18 -0.84 -2.93
CA VAL A 14 -103.26 -0.46 -4.01
C VAL A 14 -102.26 0.62 -3.57
N ARG A 15 -102.69 1.61 -2.77
CA ARG A 15 -101.78 2.60 -2.19
C ARG A 15 -100.78 1.97 -1.24
N PHE A 16 -101.23 1.06 -0.38
CA PHE A 16 -100.35 0.36 0.55
C PHE A 16 -99.28 -0.43 -0.21
N ILE A 17 -99.66 -1.20 -1.23
CA ILE A 17 -98.72 -1.96 -2.06
C ILE A 17 -97.71 -1.03 -2.75
N ARG A 18 -98.14 0.14 -3.25
CA ARG A 18 -97.22 1.11 -3.86
C ARG A 18 -96.24 1.70 -2.85
N GLN A 19 -96.72 2.08 -1.67
CA GLN A 19 -95.87 2.64 -0.63
C GLN A 19 -94.86 1.60 -0.12
N GLU A 20 -95.31 0.35 0.08
CA GLU A 20 -94.43 -0.76 0.47
C GLU A 20 -93.37 -1.03 -0.59
N ALA A 21 -93.73 -0.99 -1.88
CA ALA A 21 -92.76 -1.13 -2.98
C ALA A 21 -91.75 0.03 -3.03
N GLU A 22 -92.19 1.26 -2.75
CA GLU A 22 -91.36 2.46 -2.77
C GLU A 22 -90.40 2.51 -1.56
N GLU A 23 -90.88 2.15 -0.36
CA GLU A 23 -90.05 1.98 0.83
C GLU A 23 -89.01 0.87 0.61
N LYS A 24 -89.39 -0.27 0.01
CA LYS A 24 -88.44 -1.34 -0.32
C LYS A 24 -87.42 -0.92 -1.37
N ALA A 25 -87.82 -0.17 -2.39
CA ALA A 25 -86.90 0.36 -3.40
C ALA A 25 -85.88 1.33 -2.78
N ASN A 26 -86.34 2.21 -1.88
CA ASN A 26 -85.47 3.13 -1.17
C ASN A 26 -84.50 2.40 -0.24
N GLU A 27 -84.97 1.41 0.52
CA GLU A 27 -84.12 0.56 1.37
C GLU A 27 -83.01 -0.12 0.56
N ILE A 28 -83.35 -0.70 -0.60
CA ILE A 28 -82.36 -1.31 -1.51
C ILE A 28 -81.36 -0.27 -2.01
N SER A 29 -81.82 0.94 -2.37
CA SER A 29 -80.94 1.98 -2.89
C SER A 29 -79.92 2.46 -1.84
N VAL A 30 -80.36 2.67 -0.60
CA VAL A 30 -79.49 3.10 0.51
C VAL A 30 -78.51 2.00 0.87
N SER A 31 -78.99 0.74 0.96
CA SER A 31 -78.13 -0.41 1.23
C SER A 31 -77.05 -0.59 0.16
N ALA A 32 -77.41 -0.43 -1.12
CA ALA A 32 -76.46 -0.54 -2.23
C ALA A 32 -75.40 0.57 -2.21
N GLU A 33 -75.77 1.80 -1.83
CA GLU A 33 -74.83 2.92 -1.72
C GLU A 33 -73.86 2.74 -0.54
N GLU A 34 -74.35 2.24 0.59
CA GLU A 34 -73.50 1.90 1.74
C GLU A 34 -72.50 0.79 1.39
N GLU A 35 -72.97 -0.29 0.76
CA GLU A 35 -72.12 -1.40 0.30
C GLU A 35 -71.05 -0.92 -0.70
N PHE A 36 -71.44 -0.11 -1.70
CA PHE A 36 -70.50 0.46 -2.67
C PHE A 36 -69.39 1.29 -1.98
N ASN A 37 -69.77 2.12 -1.01
CA ASN A 37 -68.82 2.97 -0.31
C ASN A 37 -67.85 2.14 0.55
N ILE A 38 -68.35 1.09 1.20
CA ILE A 38 -67.52 0.16 1.99
C ILE A 38 -66.52 -0.56 1.09
N GLU A 39 -66.96 -1.16 -0.02
CA GLU A 39 -66.08 -1.88 -0.94
C GLU A 39 -65.04 -0.97 -1.58
N LYS A 40 -65.45 0.21 -2.04
CA LYS A 40 -64.55 1.22 -2.60
C LYS A 40 -63.48 1.62 -1.59
N LEU A 41 -63.86 1.84 -0.32
CA LEU A 41 -62.91 2.20 0.73
C LEU A 41 -61.92 1.06 0.98
N GLN A 42 -62.40 -0.18 1.09
CA GLN A 42 -61.56 -1.37 1.28
C GLN A 42 -60.54 -1.54 0.16
N LEU A 43 -60.95 -1.40 -1.10
CA LEU A 43 -60.05 -1.48 -2.26
C LEU A 43 -58.97 -0.40 -2.21
N VAL A 44 -59.36 0.84 -1.92
CA VAL A 44 -58.41 1.97 -1.83
C VAL A 44 -57.43 1.79 -0.67
N GLU A 45 -57.91 1.34 0.49
CA GLU A 45 -57.06 1.12 1.67
C GLU A 45 -56.09 -0.05 1.48
N ALA A 46 -56.54 -1.13 0.84
CA ALA A 46 -55.69 -2.28 0.52
C ALA A 46 -54.53 -1.87 -0.40
N GLU A 47 -54.80 -1.12 -1.47
CA GLU A 47 -53.73 -0.65 -2.37
C GLU A 47 -52.84 0.41 -1.72
N LYS A 48 -53.40 1.37 -0.97
CA LYS A 48 -52.60 2.34 -0.19
C LYS A 48 -51.65 1.64 0.77
N LYS A 49 -52.08 0.54 1.39
CA LYS A 49 -51.23 -0.25 2.29
C LYS A 49 -50.06 -0.91 1.55
N LYS A 50 -50.31 -1.51 0.37
CA LYS A 50 -49.25 -2.09 -0.47
C LYS A 50 -48.23 -1.04 -0.90
N ILE A 51 -48.72 0.12 -1.36
CA ILE A 51 -47.88 1.25 -1.77
C ILE A 51 -47.00 1.72 -0.60
N ARG A 52 -47.57 1.94 0.59
CA ARG A 52 -46.79 2.35 1.77
C ARG A 52 -45.66 1.38 2.09
N GLN A 53 -45.94 0.07 2.06
CA GLN A 53 -44.92 -0.95 2.32
C GLN A 53 -43.81 -0.96 1.27
N GLU A 54 -44.14 -0.73 0.00
CA GLU A 54 -43.15 -0.63 -1.06
C GLU A 54 -42.24 0.59 -0.88
N TYR A 55 -42.82 1.76 -0.59
CA TYR A 55 -42.05 2.99 -0.37
C TYR A 55 -41.15 2.90 0.86
N GLU A 56 -41.60 2.27 1.95
CA GLU A 56 -40.78 2.05 3.14
C GLU A 56 -39.54 1.19 2.83
N ARG A 57 -39.69 0.17 1.98
CA ARG A 57 -38.55 -0.65 1.52
C ARG A 57 -37.59 0.16 0.65
N LYS A 58 -38.12 0.98 -0.28
CA LYS A 58 -37.31 1.84 -1.14
C LYS A 58 -36.55 2.90 -0.34
N GLU A 59 -37.17 3.49 0.66
CA GLU A 59 -36.55 4.46 1.56
C GLU A 59 -35.35 3.84 2.29
N LYS A 60 -35.56 2.67 2.93
CA LYS A 60 -34.48 1.91 3.58
C LYS A 60 -33.33 1.57 2.62
N GLN A 61 -33.65 1.18 1.39
CA GLN A 61 -32.64 0.87 0.37
C GLN A 61 -31.83 2.12 -0.03
N VAL A 62 -32.50 3.26 -0.19
CA VAL A 62 -31.84 4.54 -0.51
C VAL A 62 -30.91 4.97 0.63
N ASP A 63 -31.31 4.81 1.88
CA ASP A 63 -30.48 5.18 3.03
C ASP A 63 -29.23 4.30 3.14
N ILE A 64 -29.37 3.00 2.94
CA ILE A 64 -28.21 2.09 2.88
C ILE A 64 -27.28 2.50 1.73
N ARG A 65 -27.83 2.78 0.56
CA ARG A 65 -27.04 3.19 -0.62
C ARG A 65 -26.28 4.48 -0.37
N LYS A 66 -26.92 5.50 0.23
CA LYS A 66 -26.26 6.76 0.62
C LYS A 66 -25.09 6.52 1.58
N LYS A 67 -25.26 5.63 2.57
CA LYS A 67 -24.18 5.29 3.53
C LYS A 67 -22.99 4.60 2.84
N ILE A 68 -23.28 3.69 1.90
CA ILE A 68 -22.24 3.01 1.11
C ILE A 68 -21.49 4.03 0.25
N GLU A 69 -22.21 4.89 -0.47
CA GLU A 69 -21.62 5.91 -1.33
C GLU A 69 -20.75 6.90 -0.56
N TYR A 70 -21.24 7.39 0.57
CA TYR A 70 -20.47 8.25 1.47
C TYR A 70 -19.18 7.57 1.94
N SER A 71 -19.27 6.31 2.39
CA SER A 71 -18.11 5.52 2.81
C SER A 71 -17.12 5.28 1.67
N MET A 72 -17.62 4.96 0.47
CA MET A 72 -16.81 4.79 -0.73
C MET A 72 -16.06 6.08 -1.09
N GLN A 73 -16.72 7.23 -1.00
CA GLN A 73 -16.09 8.53 -1.29
C GLN A 73 -14.98 8.86 -0.29
N LEU A 74 -15.19 8.59 1.00
CA LEU A 74 -14.16 8.74 2.03
C LEU A 74 -12.98 7.80 1.78
N ASN A 75 -13.23 6.53 1.49
CA ASN A 75 -12.17 5.57 1.23
C ASN A 75 -11.39 5.92 -0.05
N ALA A 76 -12.09 6.36 -1.11
CA ALA A 76 -11.45 6.84 -2.33
C ALA A 76 -10.55 8.05 -2.07
N SER A 77 -11.00 8.99 -1.25
CA SER A 77 -10.20 10.16 -0.85
C SER A 77 -8.98 9.73 -0.02
N ARG A 78 -9.15 8.78 0.90
CA ARG A 78 -8.07 8.23 1.73
C ARG A 78 -7.00 7.53 0.88
N ILE A 79 -7.41 6.69 -0.06
CA ILE A 79 -6.50 5.97 -0.96
C ILE A 79 -5.68 6.95 -1.82
N LYS A 80 -6.30 8.02 -2.32
CA LYS A 80 -5.58 9.05 -3.10
C LYS A 80 -4.46 9.71 -2.30
N VAL A 81 -4.71 10.03 -1.03
CA VAL A 81 -3.67 10.62 -0.15
C VAL A 81 -2.55 9.61 0.09
N LEU A 82 -2.89 8.35 0.37
CA LEU A 82 -1.89 7.30 0.57
C LEU A 82 -1.04 7.03 -0.68
N GLN A 83 -1.66 7.06 -1.87
CA GLN A 83 -0.96 6.96 -3.15
C GLN A 83 0.02 8.11 -3.33
N ALA A 84 -0.43 9.36 -3.14
CA ALA A 84 0.45 10.52 -3.26
C ALA A 84 1.62 10.50 -2.26
N GLN A 85 1.41 9.97 -1.05
CA GLN A 85 2.48 9.77 -0.07
C GLN A 85 3.48 8.70 -0.52
N ASP A 86 3.00 7.59 -1.08
CA ASP A 86 3.85 6.51 -1.57
C ASP A 86 4.64 6.94 -2.83
N ASP A 87 4.01 7.69 -3.73
CA ASP A 87 4.64 8.27 -4.92
C ASP A 87 5.80 9.20 -4.53
N LEU A 88 5.61 10.03 -3.50
CA LEU A 88 6.68 10.90 -2.98
C LEU A 88 7.86 10.07 -2.46
N VAL A 89 7.58 9.05 -1.66
CA VAL A 89 8.60 8.17 -1.09
C VAL A 89 9.32 7.39 -2.20
N SER A 90 8.62 6.93 -3.24
CA SER A 90 9.20 6.29 -4.42
C SER A 90 10.12 7.25 -5.17
N SER A 91 9.69 8.49 -5.40
CA SER A 91 10.50 9.49 -6.09
C SER A 91 11.81 9.80 -5.36
N MET A 92 11.80 9.79 -4.02
CA MET A 92 13.01 9.95 -3.21
C MET A 92 13.96 8.76 -3.38
N LYS A 93 13.44 7.54 -3.40
CA LYS A 93 14.24 6.34 -3.66
C LYS A 93 14.89 6.41 -5.04
N GLU A 94 14.13 6.78 -6.06
CA GLU A 94 14.62 6.94 -7.43
C GLU A 94 15.71 8.02 -7.54
N ALA A 95 15.56 9.13 -6.84
CA ALA A 95 16.59 10.16 -6.76
C ALA A 95 17.88 9.62 -6.13
N ALA A 96 17.78 8.89 -5.02
CA ALA A 96 18.94 8.25 -4.38
C ALA A 96 19.60 7.21 -5.31
N SER A 97 18.83 6.41 -6.05
CA SER A 97 19.36 5.49 -7.07
C SER A 97 20.14 6.22 -8.16
N LYS A 98 19.69 7.40 -8.61
CA LYS A 98 20.42 8.21 -9.60
C LYS A 98 21.74 8.71 -9.04
N GLU A 99 21.80 9.14 -7.78
CA GLU A 99 23.05 9.54 -7.13
C GLU A 99 24.07 8.39 -7.01
N LEU A 100 23.60 7.14 -6.83
CA LEU A 100 24.49 5.98 -6.81
C LEU A 100 25.21 5.75 -8.13
N LEU A 101 24.65 6.17 -9.27
CA LEU A 101 25.32 6.07 -10.57
C LEU A 101 26.59 6.93 -10.62
N HIS A 102 26.63 8.06 -9.91
CA HIS A 102 27.82 8.91 -9.86
C HIS A 102 28.98 8.24 -9.12
N VAL A 103 28.69 7.45 -8.08
CA VAL A 103 29.72 6.71 -7.31
C VAL A 103 30.48 5.70 -8.18
N SER A 104 29.83 5.12 -9.19
CA SER A 104 30.47 4.18 -10.12
C SER A 104 31.52 4.84 -11.02
N HIS A 105 31.49 6.17 -11.22
CA HIS A 105 32.47 6.87 -12.07
C HIS A 105 33.83 7.08 -11.36
N ASP A 106 33.84 7.13 -10.03
CA ASP A 106 35.05 7.36 -9.24
C ASP A 106 35.85 6.07 -9.01
N HIS A 107 36.80 5.80 -9.91
CA HIS A 107 37.51 4.52 -9.97
C HIS A 107 38.24 4.14 -8.67
N HIS A 108 38.89 5.08 -7.98
CA HIS A 108 39.65 4.78 -6.76
C HIS A 108 38.76 4.46 -5.55
N VAL A 109 37.66 5.20 -5.39
CA VAL A 109 36.70 5.01 -4.30
C VAL A 109 35.90 3.74 -4.56
N TYR A 110 35.43 3.56 -5.79
CA TYR A 110 34.68 2.39 -6.21
C TYR A 110 35.52 1.10 -6.13
N LYS A 111 36.82 1.14 -6.48
CA LYS A 111 37.74 0.00 -6.30
C LYS A 111 37.82 -0.45 -4.85
N ARG A 112 37.90 0.50 -3.90
CA ARG A 112 37.90 0.20 -2.46
C ARG A 112 36.57 -0.42 -2.04
N LEU A 113 35.46 0.18 -2.48
CA LEU A 113 34.11 -0.28 -2.17
C LEU A 113 33.86 -1.70 -2.68
N LEU A 114 34.27 -2.02 -3.92
CA LEU A 114 34.14 -3.36 -4.50
C LEU A 114 34.92 -4.41 -3.70
N ARG A 115 36.12 -4.09 -3.23
CA ARG A 115 36.87 -4.99 -2.32
C ARG A 115 36.08 -5.27 -1.06
N ASP A 116 35.60 -4.21 -0.39
CA ASP A 116 34.87 -4.33 0.86
C ASP A 116 33.54 -5.09 0.65
N LEU A 117 32.87 -4.91 -0.50
CA LEU A 117 31.65 -5.65 -0.88
C LEU A 117 31.90 -7.15 -1.07
N VAL A 118 33.00 -7.53 -1.73
CA VAL A 118 33.36 -8.95 -1.91
C VAL A 118 33.67 -9.59 -0.56
N VAL A 119 34.49 -8.92 0.26
CA VAL A 119 34.87 -9.41 1.59
C VAL A 119 33.64 -9.52 2.51
N GLN A 120 32.70 -8.56 2.45
CA GLN A 120 31.50 -8.56 3.28
C GLN A 120 30.58 -9.77 3.03
N VAL A 121 30.48 -10.25 1.79
CA VAL A 121 29.65 -11.43 1.48
C VAL A 121 30.30 -12.72 1.95
N SER A 122 31.63 -12.77 1.94
CA SER A 122 32.38 -13.96 2.36
C SER A 122 32.42 -14.11 3.88
N ILE A 123 32.43 -13.02 4.65
CA ILE A 123 32.58 -13.05 6.11
C ILE A 123 31.24 -13.27 6.83
N ASP A 124 31.20 -14.28 7.69
CA ASP A 124 30.16 -14.46 8.69
C ASP A 124 30.10 -13.28 9.68
N SER A 125 28.93 -12.68 9.85
CA SER A 125 28.66 -11.77 10.98
C SER A 125 28.62 -12.48 12.35
N ALA A 126 28.90 -13.80 12.40
CA ALA A 126 28.90 -14.60 13.62
C ALA A 126 30.25 -14.60 14.37
N ASP A 127 31.36 -14.21 13.72
CA ASP A 127 32.72 -14.27 14.31
C ASP A 127 33.38 -12.91 14.59
N LEU A 128 32.60 -11.83 14.68
CA LEU A 128 33.13 -10.56 15.22
C LEU A 128 32.81 -10.45 16.72
N PRO A 129 33.80 -10.48 17.63
CA PRO A 129 33.62 -9.81 18.91
C PRO A 129 33.28 -8.35 18.61
N LYS A 130 32.25 -7.82 19.28
CA LYS A 130 31.79 -6.42 19.14
C LYS A 130 32.94 -5.45 19.49
N PHE A 131 33.84 -5.21 18.55
CA PHE A 131 34.80 -4.12 18.61
C PHE A 131 34.07 -2.84 18.22
N TYR A 132 33.44 -2.24 19.22
CA TYR A 132 33.11 -0.84 19.19
C TYR A 132 34.42 -0.07 18.95
N PHE A 133 34.61 0.45 17.75
CA PHE A 133 35.62 1.47 17.52
C PHE A 133 35.09 2.76 18.17
N GLY A 134 35.37 2.92 19.45
CA GLY A 134 35.20 4.17 20.16
C GLY A 134 36.17 5.19 19.56
N ILE A 135 35.65 6.10 18.75
CA ILE A 135 36.31 7.39 18.57
C ILE A 135 36.11 8.13 19.89
N THR A 136 37.12 8.06 20.75
CA THR A 136 37.27 8.97 21.88
C THR A 136 37.44 10.38 21.33
N LEU A 137 36.32 11.11 21.20
CA LEU A 137 36.35 12.56 21.17
C LEU A 137 36.80 13.03 22.56
N THR A 138 38.08 13.39 22.65
CA THR A 138 38.64 14.08 23.80
C THR A 138 37.83 15.34 24.06
N SER A 139 37.28 15.38 25.26
CA SER A 139 36.67 16.53 25.92
C SER A 139 37.48 17.82 25.70
N GLY A 140 36.82 18.83 25.16
CA GLY A 140 37.33 20.20 25.03
C GLY A 140 36.15 21.17 25.04
N SER A 141 35.62 21.39 26.23
CA SER A 141 34.77 22.48 26.72
C SER A 141 34.59 23.67 25.77
N TYR A 142 33.36 24.05 25.43
CA TYR A 142 32.76 25.37 25.73
C TYR A 142 31.24 25.30 25.52
N CYS A 143 30.51 25.40 26.63
CA CYS A 143 29.07 25.62 26.67
C CYS A 143 28.84 27.14 26.72
N CYS A 144 27.91 27.68 25.91
CA CYS A 144 27.00 28.76 26.30
C CYS A 144 25.98 29.09 25.17
N SER A 145 24.69 28.87 25.50
CA SER A 145 23.56 29.79 25.35
C SER A 145 23.38 30.59 24.04
N PHE A 146 22.27 30.36 23.31
CA PHE A 146 21.18 31.35 23.09
C PHE A 146 20.16 30.89 22.02
N GLY A 147 18.87 31.10 22.31
CA GLY A 147 17.95 31.79 21.38
C GLY A 147 17.20 31.00 20.31
N MET A 148 15.87 31.04 20.40
CA MET A 148 14.91 30.78 19.30
C MET A 148 15.25 31.56 18.02
N ILE A 149 14.88 31.02 16.84
CA ILE A 149 14.17 31.71 15.74
C ILE A 149 13.85 30.69 14.63
N TYR A 150 12.57 30.58 14.27
CA TYR A 150 12.10 30.01 13.00
C TYR A 150 12.41 30.99 11.86
N LYS A 151 13.20 30.58 10.84
CA LYS A 151 12.99 30.94 9.42
C LYS A 151 14.11 30.38 8.52
N ASN A 152 13.69 30.00 7.31
CA ASN A 152 14.45 29.72 6.08
C ASN A 152 14.94 28.27 5.84
N ILE A 153 14.11 27.60 5.03
CA ILE A 153 14.45 26.51 4.11
C ILE A 153 15.43 27.07 3.07
N SER A 154 16.71 26.75 3.22
CA SER A 154 17.73 26.77 2.16
C SER A 154 19.04 26.32 2.79
N HIS A 155 19.64 25.24 2.29
CA HIS A 155 20.81 24.54 2.82
C HIS A 155 20.57 23.62 4.04
N CYS A 156 19.88 22.50 3.81
CA CYS A 156 20.15 21.29 4.59
C CYS A 156 21.32 20.55 3.94
N HIS A 157 22.54 20.92 4.34
CA HIS A 157 23.66 19.98 4.29
C HIS A 157 23.30 18.88 5.29
N VAL A 158 22.71 17.79 4.80
CA VAL A 158 22.37 16.63 5.63
C VAL A 158 23.70 16.04 6.08
N SER A 159 24.11 16.40 7.31
CA SER A 159 25.29 15.85 7.95
C SER A 159 25.20 14.33 7.90
N PHE A 160 26.16 13.76 7.18
CA PHE A 160 26.23 12.38 6.73
C PHE A 160 26.66 11.40 7.85
N ASP A 161 26.35 11.72 9.12
CA ASP A 161 26.98 11.09 10.30
C ASP A 161 26.04 10.19 11.13
N ILE A 162 24.84 9.85 10.63
CA ILE A 162 23.94 8.90 11.31
C ILE A 162 23.93 7.50 10.65
N VAL A 163 24.67 7.31 9.54
CA VAL A 163 24.49 6.12 8.69
C VAL A 163 25.38 4.92 9.10
N LEU A 164 26.39 5.10 9.96
CA LEU A 164 27.40 4.05 10.14
C LEU A 164 27.05 2.91 11.12
N MET A 165 26.03 3.05 11.98
CA MET A 165 25.73 2.05 13.04
C MET A 165 24.51 1.15 12.80
N SER A 166 23.81 1.27 11.67
CA SER A 166 22.58 0.47 11.42
C SER A 166 22.67 -0.52 10.25
N VAL A 167 23.82 -0.64 9.57
CA VAL A 167 23.93 -1.43 8.33
C VAL A 167 24.02 -2.94 8.57
N THR A 168 24.25 -3.42 9.80
CA THR A 168 24.49 -4.85 10.07
C THR A 168 23.24 -5.72 10.17
N ILE A 169 22.04 -5.17 10.31
CA ILE A 169 20.85 -5.97 10.68
C ILE A 169 19.88 -6.07 9.50
N CYS A 170 20.16 -6.96 8.54
CA CYS A 170 19.22 -7.79 7.72
C CYS A 170 19.90 -8.38 6.45
N VAL A 171 21.23 -8.41 6.35
CA VAL A 171 21.85 -9.49 5.54
C VAL A 171 22.02 -10.68 6.49
N ALA A 172 20.90 -11.10 7.08
CA ALA A 172 20.86 -12.29 7.90
C ALA A 172 20.52 -13.44 6.93
N GLU A 173 21.37 -14.46 7.00
CA GLU A 173 20.97 -15.86 6.82
C GLU A 173 21.32 -16.57 5.51
N PHE A 174 22.29 -16.13 4.72
CA PHE A 174 23.04 -17.06 3.85
C PHE A 174 24.47 -16.56 3.63
N THR A 175 25.38 -16.99 4.50
CA THR A 175 26.82 -16.85 4.25
C THR A 175 27.30 -18.06 3.44
N LEU A 176 27.93 -17.78 2.30
CA LEU A 176 28.50 -18.82 1.44
C LEU A 176 29.79 -19.33 2.09
N LYS A 177 29.70 -20.33 2.99
CA LYS A 177 30.87 -21.11 3.47
C LYS A 177 31.33 -22.12 2.44
N GLU A 178 31.39 -21.71 1.18
CA GLU A 178 31.75 -22.58 0.09
C GLU A 178 33.23 -22.41 -0.27
N PRO A 179 33.97 -23.51 -0.50
CA PRO A 179 35.38 -23.45 -0.83
C PRO A 179 35.64 -22.79 -2.20
N ALA A 180 34.62 -22.76 -3.07
CA ALA A 180 34.66 -22.10 -4.36
C ALA A 180 33.36 -21.32 -4.62
N VAL A 181 33.48 -20.08 -5.08
CA VAL A 181 32.36 -19.19 -5.38
C VAL A 181 32.51 -18.56 -6.75
N LEU A 182 31.37 -18.37 -7.43
CA LEU A 182 31.27 -17.72 -8.72
C LEU A 182 30.93 -16.23 -8.54
N LEU A 183 31.75 -15.34 -9.07
CA LEU A 183 31.54 -13.89 -8.99
C LEU A 183 31.01 -13.37 -10.34
N ARG A 184 29.84 -12.76 -10.29
CA ARG A 184 29.22 -12.03 -11.41
C ARG A 184 29.36 -10.54 -11.18
N CYS A 185 29.88 -9.85 -12.18
CA CYS A 185 30.04 -8.39 -12.18
C CYS A 185 29.53 -7.80 -13.49
N ARG A 186 29.55 -6.47 -13.59
CA ARG A 186 29.28 -5.78 -14.85
C ARG A 186 30.49 -5.88 -15.77
N LYS A 187 30.26 -5.91 -17.09
CA LYS A 187 31.35 -5.98 -18.10
C LYS A 187 32.38 -4.86 -17.94
N ASP A 188 31.92 -3.67 -17.60
CA ASP A 188 32.78 -2.48 -17.43
C ASP A 188 33.68 -2.58 -16.18
N ASP A 189 33.26 -3.35 -15.17
CA ASP A 189 33.95 -3.47 -13.88
C ASP A 189 34.94 -4.64 -13.84
N LEU A 190 35.00 -5.46 -14.90
CA LEU A 190 35.77 -6.71 -14.94
C LEU A 190 37.24 -6.49 -14.58
N HIS A 191 37.88 -5.49 -15.19
CA HIS A 191 39.29 -5.17 -14.95
C HIS A 191 39.55 -4.70 -13.51
N LEU A 192 38.59 -3.99 -12.90
CA LEU A 192 38.70 -3.53 -11.52
C LEU A 192 38.59 -4.72 -10.58
N VAL A 193 37.59 -5.59 -10.79
CA VAL A 193 37.35 -6.78 -9.98
C VAL A 193 38.56 -7.70 -10.01
N GLU A 194 39.09 -8.04 -11.19
CA GLU A 194 40.27 -8.90 -11.34
C GLU A 194 41.46 -8.39 -10.51
N SER A 195 41.70 -7.06 -10.50
CA SER A 195 42.78 -6.46 -9.71
C SER A 195 42.57 -6.47 -8.19
N ILE A 196 41.34 -6.69 -7.74
CA ILE A 196 40.94 -6.67 -6.32
C ILE A 196 40.90 -8.07 -5.72
N LEU A 197 40.64 -9.10 -6.54
CA LEU A 197 40.38 -10.47 -6.07
C LEU A 197 41.45 -11.01 -5.13
N ASP A 198 42.73 -10.83 -5.46
CA ASP A 198 43.83 -11.34 -4.63
C ASP A 198 43.87 -10.63 -3.27
N SER A 199 43.73 -9.31 -3.26
CA SER A 199 43.63 -8.53 -2.04
C SER A 199 42.41 -8.90 -1.19
N ALA A 200 41.27 -9.22 -1.82
CA ALA A 200 40.05 -9.62 -1.12
C ALA A 200 40.17 -11.03 -0.51
N LYS A 201 40.84 -11.97 -1.20
CA LYS A 201 41.12 -13.32 -0.69
C LYS A 201 42.00 -13.27 0.55
N ASP A 202 43.06 -12.47 0.52
CA ASP A 202 43.97 -12.31 1.66
C ASP A 202 43.26 -11.68 2.87
N GLU A 203 42.44 -10.66 2.62
CA GLU A 203 41.66 -9.99 3.67
C GLU A 203 40.61 -10.94 4.29
N TYR A 204 39.96 -11.76 3.46
CA TYR A 204 39.03 -12.77 3.92
C TYR A 204 39.73 -13.85 4.75
N ALA A 205 40.84 -14.40 4.27
CA ALA A 205 41.62 -15.41 4.99
C ALA A 205 42.12 -14.89 6.33
N GLY A 206 42.56 -13.64 6.39
CA GLY A 206 43.01 -12.98 7.62
C GLY A 206 41.88 -12.75 8.63
N LYS A 207 40.65 -12.44 8.19
CA LYS A 207 39.51 -12.18 9.08
C LYS A 207 38.78 -13.44 9.51
N ALA A 208 38.64 -14.43 8.63
CA ALA A 208 37.94 -15.68 8.92
C ALA A 208 38.85 -16.77 9.52
N ASN A 209 40.18 -16.60 9.45
CA ASN A 209 41.17 -17.61 9.82
C ASN A 209 40.95 -18.96 9.09
N VAL A 210 40.52 -18.89 7.84
CA VAL A 210 40.25 -20.02 6.94
C VAL A 210 41.15 -19.90 5.70
N TYR A 211 41.38 -21.02 5.01
CA TYR A 211 42.08 -21.03 3.73
C TYR A 211 41.39 -20.11 2.71
N PRO A 212 42.14 -19.35 1.89
CA PRO A 212 41.55 -18.46 0.90
C PRO A 212 40.65 -19.21 -0.08
N PRO A 213 39.38 -18.81 -0.24
CA PRO A 213 38.43 -19.48 -1.12
C PRO A 213 38.77 -19.22 -2.59
N GLU A 214 38.40 -20.16 -3.44
CA GLU A 214 38.54 -20.04 -4.88
C GLU A 214 37.42 -19.17 -5.45
N ILE A 215 37.71 -17.89 -5.72
CA ILE A 215 36.77 -16.97 -6.36
C ILE A 215 37.00 -17.01 -7.88
N ILE A 216 36.01 -17.50 -8.63
CA ILE A 216 36.03 -17.64 -10.09
C ILE A 216 35.12 -16.56 -10.69
N VAL A 217 35.62 -15.74 -11.61
CA VAL A 217 34.79 -14.74 -12.30
C VAL A 217 33.99 -15.41 -13.42
N ASP A 218 32.69 -15.15 -13.46
CA ASP A 218 31.81 -15.61 -14.52
C ASP A 218 31.98 -14.73 -15.78
N HIS A 219 32.45 -15.33 -16.87
CA HIS A 219 32.58 -14.67 -18.18
C HIS A 219 31.38 -14.93 -19.11
N GLN A 220 30.36 -15.67 -18.65
CA GLN A 220 29.17 -16.01 -19.43
C GLN A 220 27.97 -15.17 -19.02
N VAL A 221 27.80 -14.92 -17.71
CA VAL A 221 26.67 -14.16 -17.17
C VAL A 221 27.16 -12.89 -16.47
N TYR A 222 26.84 -11.75 -17.08
CA TYR A 222 27.19 -10.42 -16.56
C TYR A 222 25.96 -9.71 -15.98
N LEU A 223 26.22 -8.78 -15.06
CA LEU A 223 25.19 -7.87 -14.56
C LEU A 223 24.71 -6.91 -15.66
N PRO A 224 23.45 -6.42 -15.56
CA PRO A 224 22.95 -5.42 -16.49
C PRO A 224 23.81 -4.15 -16.53
N PRO A 225 23.93 -3.47 -17.68
CA PRO A 225 24.70 -2.25 -17.81
C PRO A 225 24.03 -1.05 -17.11
N ALA A 226 24.73 0.07 -17.03
CA ALA A 226 24.17 1.34 -16.55
C ALA A 226 22.99 1.78 -17.41
N PRO A 227 22.05 2.53 -16.84
CA PRO A 227 20.96 3.13 -17.61
C PRO A 227 21.55 4.05 -18.68
N SER A 228 21.18 3.79 -19.94
CA SER A 228 21.58 4.58 -21.11
C SER A 228 20.34 5.14 -21.81
N HIS A 229 20.46 6.31 -22.44
CA HIS A 229 19.34 6.98 -23.14
C HIS A 229 18.66 6.10 -24.21
N HIS A 230 19.38 5.11 -24.76
CA HIS A 230 18.87 4.18 -25.77
C HIS A 230 18.09 2.99 -25.17
N HIS A 231 18.23 2.72 -23.87
CA HIS A 231 17.57 1.63 -23.16
C HIS A 231 16.93 2.12 -21.84
N ALA A 232 16.07 3.13 -21.93
CA ALA A 232 15.40 3.73 -20.77
C ALA A 232 14.48 2.77 -19.98
N HIS A 233 14.09 1.63 -20.57
CA HIS A 233 13.16 0.66 -19.98
C HIS A 233 13.79 -0.74 -19.77
N GLY A 234 15.11 -0.88 -19.93
CA GLY A 234 15.81 -2.14 -19.65
C GLY A 234 16.15 -2.30 -18.16
N PRO A 235 16.42 -3.52 -17.67
CA PRO A 235 17.01 -3.70 -16.35
C PRO A 235 18.38 -3.02 -16.34
N PHE A 236 18.61 -2.17 -15.34
CA PHE A 236 19.86 -1.46 -15.14
C PHE A 236 20.43 -1.76 -13.76
N CYS A 237 21.74 -1.67 -13.63
CA CYS A 237 22.44 -1.83 -12.36
C CYS A 237 23.43 -0.68 -12.18
N SER A 238 23.41 -0.06 -11.00
CA SER A 238 24.32 1.01 -10.63
C SER A 238 25.74 0.50 -10.34
N GLY A 239 25.88 -0.80 -10.05
CA GLY A 239 27.16 -1.48 -9.81
C GLY A 239 27.12 -2.46 -8.65
N GLY A 240 28.31 -2.95 -8.29
CA GLY A 240 28.51 -3.95 -7.24
C GLY A 240 28.70 -5.36 -7.78
N VAL A 241 28.58 -6.35 -6.90
CA VAL A 241 28.90 -7.75 -7.20
C VAL A 241 27.79 -8.68 -6.76
N VAL A 242 27.63 -9.76 -7.50
CA VAL A 242 26.75 -10.87 -7.13
C VAL A 242 27.60 -12.12 -7.02
N LEU A 243 27.50 -12.80 -5.88
CA LEU A 243 28.24 -14.03 -5.62
C LEU A 243 27.25 -15.20 -5.65
N ALA A 244 27.58 -16.22 -6.41
CA ALA A 244 26.79 -17.42 -6.52
C ALA A 244 27.63 -18.65 -6.11
N SER A 245 26.95 -19.65 -5.57
CA SER A 245 27.52 -20.99 -5.42
C SER A 245 27.90 -21.56 -6.79
N ARG A 246 28.85 -22.50 -6.81
CA ARG A 246 29.19 -23.27 -8.03
C ARG A 246 27.98 -24.00 -8.63
N ASP A 247 27.04 -24.41 -7.78
CA ASP A 247 25.79 -25.06 -8.19
C ASP A 247 24.71 -24.05 -8.65
N GLY A 248 24.96 -22.74 -8.48
CA GLY A 248 23.99 -21.68 -8.79
C GLY A 248 22.75 -21.63 -7.90
N LYS A 249 22.65 -22.51 -6.89
CA LYS A 249 21.49 -22.61 -6.00
C LYS A 249 21.41 -21.48 -4.98
N ILE A 250 22.55 -21.05 -4.47
CA ILE A 250 22.66 -19.94 -3.51
C ILE A 250 23.24 -18.75 -4.24
N VAL A 251 22.53 -17.62 -4.22
CA VAL A 251 22.95 -16.37 -4.85
C VAL A 251 22.84 -15.26 -3.81
N CYS A 252 23.96 -14.60 -3.54
CA CYS A 252 24.05 -13.44 -2.69
C CYS A 252 24.20 -12.19 -3.56
N GLU A 253 23.14 -11.37 -3.58
CA GLU A 253 23.12 -10.10 -4.30
C GLU A 253 23.67 -8.98 -3.42
N ASN A 254 24.87 -8.49 -3.73
CA ASN A 254 25.49 -7.35 -3.05
C ASN A 254 25.72 -6.20 -4.03
N THR A 255 24.74 -5.96 -4.90
CA THR A 255 24.69 -4.77 -5.76
C THR A 255 24.34 -3.54 -4.94
N LEU A 256 24.76 -2.36 -5.42
CA LEU A 256 24.45 -1.10 -4.75
C LEU A 256 22.94 -0.85 -4.68
N ASP A 257 22.21 -1.26 -5.71
CA ASP A 257 20.76 -1.15 -5.78
C ASP A 257 20.06 -2.06 -4.75
N ALA A 258 20.49 -3.33 -4.62
CA ALA A 258 19.95 -4.24 -3.61
C ALA A 258 20.21 -3.73 -2.19
N ARG A 259 21.41 -3.17 -1.93
CA ARG A 259 21.73 -2.55 -0.64
C ARG A 259 20.85 -1.33 -0.36
N LEU A 260 20.64 -0.47 -1.34
CA LEU A 260 19.75 0.69 -1.20
C LEU A 260 18.33 0.23 -0.85
N ASP A 261 17.81 -0.78 -1.53
CA ASP A 261 16.49 -1.36 -1.28
C ASP A 261 16.34 -1.89 0.14
N VAL A 262 17.33 -2.64 0.62
CA VAL A 262 17.35 -3.18 1.98
C VAL A 262 17.41 -2.06 3.02
N VAL A 263 18.26 -1.05 2.83
CA VAL A 263 18.36 0.11 3.74
C VAL A 263 17.07 0.92 3.72
N PHE A 264 16.52 1.17 2.53
CA PHE A 264 15.31 1.94 2.35
C PHE A 264 14.12 1.29 3.05
N ARG A 265 13.94 -0.03 2.91
CA ARG A 265 12.87 -0.76 3.61
C ARG A 265 12.99 -0.68 5.13
N LYS A 266 14.21 -0.79 5.67
CA LYS A 266 14.45 -0.67 7.12
C LYS A 266 14.23 0.73 7.65
N LYS A 267 14.66 1.74 6.90
CA LYS A 267 14.57 3.15 7.29
C LYS A 267 13.26 3.81 6.89
N LEU A 268 12.42 3.12 6.11
CA LEU A 268 11.09 3.56 5.70
C LEU A 268 10.23 4.08 6.86
N PRO A 269 10.16 3.40 8.03
CA PRO A 269 9.35 3.89 9.16
C PRO A 269 9.86 5.22 9.72
N GLU A 270 11.18 5.38 9.80
CA GLU A 270 11.81 6.63 10.22
C GLU A 270 11.52 7.73 9.18
N ILE A 271 11.79 7.47 7.89
CA ILE A 271 11.57 8.41 6.79
C ILE A 271 10.11 8.89 6.76
N ARG A 272 9.13 7.98 6.86
CA ARG A 272 7.71 8.33 6.90
C ARG A 272 7.36 9.19 8.12
N LYS A 273 7.96 8.91 9.29
CA LYS A 273 7.78 9.73 10.50
C LYS A 273 8.32 11.15 10.31
N TRP A 274 9.46 11.32 9.65
CA TRP A 274 10.04 12.65 9.36
C TRP A 274 9.24 13.42 8.32
N LEU A 275 8.78 12.77 7.25
CA LEU A 275 8.08 13.42 6.13
C LEU A 275 6.64 13.79 6.43
N PHE A 276 5.89 12.87 7.07
CA PHE A 276 4.44 13.02 7.25
C PHE A 276 4.06 13.30 8.71
N GLY A 277 5.05 13.40 9.60
CA GLY A 277 4.84 13.52 11.03
C GLY A 277 4.33 12.23 11.68
N GLN A 278 4.08 12.30 12.98
CA GLN A 278 3.42 11.21 13.68
C GLN A 278 1.93 11.32 13.37
N VAL A 279 1.40 10.38 12.59
CA VAL A 279 -0.05 10.23 12.45
C VAL A 279 -0.59 9.93 13.85
N ALA A 280 -1.13 10.94 14.51
CA ALA A 280 -1.91 10.75 15.73
C ALA A 280 -3.12 9.91 15.31
N ALA A 281 -3.09 8.63 15.67
CA ALA A 281 -4.21 7.73 15.56
C ALA A 281 -5.30 8.11 16.56
#